data_AF-A0A402CZS9-F1
#
_entry.id   AF-A0A402CZS9-F1
#
_cell.length_a   1.000
_cell.length_b   1.000
_cell.length_c   1.000
_cell.angle_alpha   90.00
_cell.angle_beta   90.00
_cell.angle_gamma   90.00
#
_symmetry.space_group_name_H-M   'P 1'
#
loop_
_entity.id
_entity.type
_entity.pdbx_description
1 polymer ?
#
loop_
_entity_poly.entity_id
_entity_poly.type
_entity_poly.pdbx_seq_one_letter_code
_entity_poly.pdbx_strand_id
1 'polypeptide(L)'
;MENIAADWTSLPEGISSESLWVTLHDGHLESIVSDLAAGSITLTFLVEYVARFHQLPGGTRFILRFEGVSSVRAISSFPFPAEPIIPAIATKEEARQLRQKYDPKWREQSVDWGALEEQLRIYEESIDIYNVELARDSDQVAMKLDGMLWDEKAYREAFYRLFIRANTVQFSDTNGGDYDLDQFQELGGRYWEAFGKRAPNDAH
;
A
#
# COMPACT_ATOMS: atom_id res chain seq x y z
N MET A 1 19.82 1.67 18.18
CA MET A 1 18.75 1.39 19.15
C MET A 1 17.74 2.52 19.03
N GLU A 2 16.90 2.45 18.00
CA GLU A 2 15.69 3.27 17.92
C GLU A 2 14.57 2.44 18.53
N ASN A 3 14.19 2.82 19.74
CA ASN A 3 13.04 2.31 20.44
C ASN A 3 12.20 3.54 20.78
N ILE A 4 11.29 3.90 19.87
CA ILE A 4 10.24 4.89 20.11
C ILE A 4 8.94 4.30 19.53
N ALA A 5 8.20 3.69 20.44
CA ALA A 5 6.78 3.34 20.44
C ALA A 5 6.31 2.34 19.37
N ALA A 6 6.32 1.06 19.75
CA ALA A 6 5.51 0.03 19.11
C ALA A 6 4.04 0.47 19.03
N ASP A 7 3.53 0.69 17.82
CA ASP A 7 2.12 0.45 17.53
C ASP A 7 1.82 0.22 16.04
N TRP A 8 1.49 -1.04 15.71
CA TRP A 8 1.28 -1.57 14.36
C TRP A 8 0.01 -2.45 14.14
N THR A 9 -1.05 -2.52 14.93
CA THR A 9 -1.58 -1.88 16.13
C THR A 9 -1.43 -2.84 17.33
N SER A 10 -0.24 -2.84 17.92
CA SER A 10 0.32 -3.81 18.90
C SER A 10 0.73 -5.19 18.35
N LEU A 11 1.79 -5.22 17.53
CA LEU A 11 2.57 -6.42 17.20
C LEU A 11 2.90 -7.24 18.47
N PRO A 12 2.77 -8.57 18.48
CA PRO A 12 3.29 -9.39 19.57
C PRO A 12 4.80 -9.16 19.76
N GLU A 13 5.23 -9.05 21.02
CA GLU A 13 6.64 -8.84 21.35
C GLU A 13 7.51 -9.96 20.76
N GLY A 14 8.61 -9.61 20.08
CA GLY A 14 9.59 -10.57 19.58
C GLY A 14 9.34 -11.12 18.17
N ILE A 15 8.26 -10.73 17.48
CA ILE A 15 8.05 -11.11 16.08
C ILE A 15 8.84 -10.17 15.15
N SER A 16 9.67 -10.76 14.29
CA SER A 16 10.33 -10.03 13.19
C SER A 16 9.34 -9.69 12.09
N SER A 17 9.38 -8.47 11.57
CA SER A 17 8.69 -8.13 10.33
C SER A 17 9.55 -8.51 9.12
N GLU A 18 8.86 -8.89 8.06
CA GLU A 18 9.42 -9.22 6.76
C GLU A 18 8.92 -8.18 5.75
N SER A 19 9.83 -7.69 4.90
CA SER A 19 9.46 -6.73 3.87
C SER A 19 8.91 -7.47 2.64
N LEU A 20 7.75 -7.03 2.15
CA LEU A 20 7.20 -7.45 0.87
C LEU A 20 7.60 -6.49 -0.26
N TRP A 21 8.51 -5.54 0.03
CA TRP A 21 8.97 -4.53 -0.93
C TRP A 21 9.43 -5.15 -2.24
N VAL A 22 10.18 -6.26 -2.20
CA VAL A 22 10.71 -6.92 -3.40
C VAL A 22 9.62 -7.27 -4.43
N THR A 23 8.42 -7.60 -3.98
CA THR A 23 7.28 -7.99 -4.83
C THR A 23 6.26 -6.88 -5.01
N LEU A 24 6.08 -5.99 -4.04
CA LEU A 24 4.98 -5.01 -4.04
C LEU A 24 5.42 -3.56 -4.31
N HIS A 25 6.70 -3.20 -4.17
CA HIS A 25 7.16 -1.83 -4.47
C HIS A 25 6.85 -1.47 -5.92
N ASP A 26 6.64 -0.18 -6.21
CA ASP A 26 6.26 0.36 -7.52
C ASP A 26 4.98 -0.27 -8.12
N GLY A 27 4.25 -1.03 -7.31
CA GLY A 27 2.91 -1.50 -7.61
C GLY A 27 1.85 -0.51 -7.13
N HIS A 28 0.61 -0.84 -7.43
CA HIS A 28 -0.56 -0.04 -7.06
C HIS A 28 -1.52 -0.90 -6.23
N LEU A 29 -1.92 -0.44 -5.05
CA LEU A 29 -3.09 -0.97 -4.36
C LEU A 29 -4.34 -0.37 -5.02
N GLU A 30 -5.05 -1.20 -5.78
CA GLU A 30 -6.23 -0.79 -6.56
C GLU A 30 -7.54 -0.93 -5.77
N SER A 31 -7.62 -1.85 -4.81
CA SER A 31 -8.82 -1.99 -3.99
C SER A 31 -8.55 -2.57 -2.61
N ILE A 32 -9.40 -2.14 -1.69
CA ILE A 32 -9.58 -2.68 -0.35
C ILE A 32 -11.03 -3.11 -0.28
N VAL A 33 -11.30 -4.35 0.15
CA VAL A 33 -12.67 -4.85 0.35
C VAL A 33 -12.79 -5.45 1.73
N SER A 34 -13.64 -4.84 2.57
CA SER A 34 -13.91 -5.33 3.93
C SER A 34 -15.18 -6.17 3.97
N ASP A 35 -15.09 -7.40 4.47
CA ASP A 35 -16.25 -8.25 4.76
C ASP A 35 -16.42 -8.40 6.27
N LEU A 36 -17.37 -7.65 6.83
CA LEU A 36 -17.67 -7.66 8.26
C LEU A 36 -18.25 -8.99 8.75
N ALA A 37 -19.01 -9.69 7.91
CA ALA A 37 -19.65 -10.95 8.31
C ALA A 37 -18.63 -12.08 8.35
N ALA A 38 -17.70 -12.12 7.39
CA ALA A 38 -16.58 -13.05 7.37
C ALA A 38 -15.42 -12.62 8.29
N GLY A 39 -15.39 -11.37 8.74
CA GLY A 39 -14.27 -10.81 9.49
C GLY A 39 -12.98 -10.83 8.66
N SER A 40 -13.07 -10.43 7.38
CA SER A 40 -11.95 -10.51 6.44
C SER A 40 -11.73 -9.21 5.68
N ILE A 41 -10.51 -8.99 5.21
CA ILE A 41 -10.16 -7.88 4.32
C ILE A 41 -9.36 -8.43 3.15
N THR A 42 -9.71 -7.99 1.94
CA THR A 42 -8.98 -8.33 0.72
C THR A 42 -8.33 -7.08 0.16
N LEU A 43 -7.02 -7.15 -0.08
CA LEU A 43 -6.25 -6.12 -0.77
C LEU A 43 -5.88 -6.65 -2.16
N THR A 44 -6.09 -5.83 -3.18
CA THR A 44 -5.76 -6.18 -4.56
C THR A 44 -4.71 -5.23 -5.12
N PHE A 45 -3.61 -5.82 -5.59
CA PHE A 45 -2.45 -5.10 -6.08
C PHE A 45 -2.24 -5.34 -7.57
N LEU A 46 -1.98 -4.28 -8.33
CA LEU A 46 -1.41 -4.37 -9.67
C LEU A 46 0.11 -4.15 -9.58
N VAL A 47 0.88 -5.17 -9.96
CA VAL A 47 2.35 -5.08 -9.99
C VAL A 47 2.86 -5.50 -11.38
N GLU A 48 2.93 -4.55 -12.30
CA GLU A 48 3.16 -4.84 -13.72
C GLU A 48 4.52 -5.48 -14.00
N TYR A 49 5.59 -5.03 -13.34
CA TYR A 49 6.94 -5.54 -13.65
C TYR A 49 7.10 -7.01 -13.24
N VAL A 50 6.53 -7.42 -12.09
CA VAL A 50 6.53 -8.82 -11.66
C VAL A 50 5.72 -9.66 -12.64
N ALA A 51 4.50 -9.24 -12.96
CA ALA A 51 3.63 -9.97 -13.88
C ALA A 51 4.27 -10.14 -15.27
N ARG A 52 4.86 -9.07 -15.82
CA ARG A 52 5.56 -9.11 -17.12
C ARG A 52 6.80 -9.99 -17.08
N PHE A 53 7.60 -9.92 -16.02
CA PHE A 53 8.82 -10.71 -15.88
C PHE A 53 8.53 -12.21 -15.85
N HIS A 54 7.48 -12.62 -15.14
CA HIS A 54 7.04 -14.02 -15.08
C HIS A 54 6.11 -14.43 -16.23
N GLN A 55 5.86 -13.56 -17.21
CA GLN A 55 4.98 -13.80 -18.36
C GLN A 55 3.56 -14.23 -17.95
N LEU A 56 3.06 -13.67 -16.85
CA LEU A 56 1.70 -13.88 -16.39
C LEU A 56 0.70 -13.22 -17.37
N PRO A 57 -0.56 -13.68 -17.41
CA PRO A 57 -1.59 -13.04 -18.22
C PRO A 57 -1.68 -11.52 -18.00
N GLY A 58 -1.99 -10.78 -19.06
CA GLY A 58 -2.15 -9.33 -18.97
C GLY A 58 -3.22 -8.94 -17.96
N GLY A 59 -2.92 -7.96 -17.10
CA GLY A 59 -3.84 -7.49 -16.06
C GLY A 59 -3.94 -8.41 -14.84
N THR A 60 -2.98 -9.34 -14.66
CA THR A 60 -2.84 -10.12 -13.43
C THR A 60 -2.70 -9.21 -12.23
N ARG A 61 -3.54 -9.44 -11.21
CA ARG A 61 -3.44 -8.77 -9.92
C ARG A 61 -3.06 -9.76 -8.84
N PHE A 62 -2.25 -9.32 -7.90
CA PHE A 62 -1.91 -10.06 -6.69
C PHE A 62 -2.90 -9.72 -5.59
N ILE A 63 -3.31 -10.73 -4.84
CA ILE A 63 -4.36 -10.62 -3.82
C ILE A 63 -3.76 -11.03 -2.48
N LEU A 64 -3.89 -10.15 -1.49
CA LEU A 64 -3.63 -10.48 -0.09
C LEU A 64 -4.97 -10.53 0.64
N ARG A 65 -5.35 -11.71 1.11
CA ARG A 65 -6.61 -11.93 1.86
C ARG A 65 -6.31 -12.19 3.32
N PHE A 66 -6.77 -11.29 4.17
CA PHE A 66 -6.63 -11.36 5.62
C PHE A 66 -7.90 -11.94 6.23
N GLU A 67 -7.78 -12.97 7.07
CA GLU A 67 -8.92 -13.59 7.77
C GLU A 67 -8.80 -13.47 9.29
N GLY A 68 -9.94 -13.33 9.97
CA GLY A 68 -9.97 -13.09 11.41
C GLY A 68 -9.46 -11.68 11.76
N VAL A 69 -9.83 -10.68 10.96
CA VAL A 69 -9.42 -9.29 11.13
C VAL A 69 -9.90 -8.77 12.49
N SER A 70 -8.96 -8.32 13.32
CA SER A 70 -9.22 -7.84 14.68
C SER A 70 -9.13 -6.32 14.79
N SER A 71 -8.31 -5.67 13.96
CA SER A 71 -8.23 -4.21 13.91
C SER A 71 -7.66 -3.71 12.60
N VAL A 72 -8.07 -2.50 12.21
CA VAL A 72 -7.51 -1.74 11.10
C VAL A 72 -7.31 -0.28 11.48
N ARG A 73 -6.36 0.37 10.82
CA ARG A 73 -6.12 1.81 10.97
C ARG A 73 -5.61 2.39 9.66
N ALA A 74 -6.18 3.51 9.23
CA ALA A 74 -5.66 4.32 8.14
C ALA A 74 -5.24 5.69 8.69
N ILE A 75 -4.03 6.12 8.33
CA ILE A 75 -3.50 7.46 8.63
C ILE A 75 -3.14 8.10 7.30
N SER A 76 -3.44 9.38 7.13
CA SER A 76 -3.02 10.14 5.95
C SER A 76 -2.34 11.47 6.34
N SER A 77 -1.46 11.94 5.48
CA SER A 77 -0.80 13.24 5.60
C SER A 77 -1.69 14.38 5.10
N PHE A 78 -1.79 15.45 5.87
CA PHE A 78 -2.50 16.68 5.52
C PHE A 78 -1.59 17.90 5.67
N PRO A 79 -1.81 19.00 4.93
CA PRO A 79 -1.11 20.26 5.15
C PRO A 79 -1.27 20.81 6.58
N PHE A 80 -0.20 21.40 7.10
CA PHE A 80 -0.19 22.12 8.37
C PHE A 80 -0.22 23.65 8.15
N PRO A 81 -0.99 24.42 8.94
CA PRO A 81 -1.83 24.00 10.08
C PRO A 81 -3.21 23.49 9.69
N ALA A 82 -3.66 23.77 8.46
CA ALA A 82 -4.95 23.37 7.93
C ALA A 82 -4.88 23.23 6.41
N GLU A 83 -5.93 22.66 5.82
CA GLU A 83 -6.08 22.62 4.37
C GLU A 83 -6.09 24.05 3.80
N PRO A 84 -5.29 24.36 2.77
CA PRO A 84 -5.34 25.67 2.15
C PRO A 84 -6.71 25.87 1.50
N ILE A 85 -7.33 27.02 1.77
CA ILE A 85 -8.56 27.44 1.09
C ILE A 85 -8.17 27.84 -0.32
N ILE A 86 -8.51 27.01 -1.30
CA ILE A 86 -8.34 27.33 -2.72
C ILE A 86 -9.56 28.13 -3.17
N PRO A 87 -9.39 29.38 -3.67
CA PRO A 87 -10.51 30.15 -4.19
C PRO A 87 -11.21 29.41 -5.33
N ALA A 88 -12.54 29.42 -5.36
CA ALA A 88 -13.32 28.73 -6.41
C ALA A 88 -13.03 29.22 -7.83
N ILE A 89 -12.49 30.44 -7.97
CA ILE A 89 -12.09 31.04 -9.24
C ILE A 89 -10.66 30.69 -9.68
N ALA A 90 -9.88 30.02 -8.84
CA ALA A 90 -8.51 29.66 -9.15
C ALA A 90 -8.47 28.63 -10.28
N THR A 91 -7.56 28.84 -11.23
CA THR A 91 -7.22 27.84 -12.23
C THR A 91 -6.55 26.64 -11.57
N LYS A 92 -6.53 25.48 -12.27
CA LYS A 92 -5.85 24.27 -11.78
C LYS A 92 -4.38 24.54 -11.43
N GLU A 93 -3.68 25.34 -12.24
CA GLU A 93 -2.28 25.66 -12.00
C GLU A 93 -2.08 26.57 -10.78
N GLU A 94 -2.96 27.55 -10.58
CA GLU A 94 -2.93 28.41 -9.38
C GLU A 94 -3.23 27.61 -8.11
N ALA A 95 -4.20 26.68 -8.17
CA ALA A 95 -4.49 25.77 -7.07
C ALA A 95 -3.26 24.91 -6.71
N ARG A 96 -2.57 24.37 -7.72
CA ARG A 96 -1.36 23.58 -7.54
C ARG A 96 -0.23 24.38 -6.89
N GLN A 97 0.04 25.59 -7.39
CA GLN A 97 1.08 26.47 -6.85
C GLN A 97 0.79 26.92 -5.43
N LEU A 98 -0.48 27.21 -5.12
CA LEU A 98 -0.91 27.53 -3.76
C LEU A 98 -0.61 26.37 -2.82
N ARG A 99 -0.90 25.13 -3.22
CA ARG A 99 -0.65 23.93 -2.40
C ARG A 99 0.84 23.65 -2.19
N GLN A 100 1.66 23.75 -3.23
CA GLN A 100 3.12 23.60 -3.11
C GLN A 100 3.76 24.53 -2.08
N LYS A 101 3.17 25.71 -1.86
CA LYS A 101 3.64 26.65 -0.83
C LYS A 101 3.44 26.12 0.60
N TYR A 102 2.43 25.28 0.82
CA TYR A 102 2.10 24.67 2.11
C TYR A 102 2.65 23.24 2.27
N ASP A 103 3.07 22.61 1.17
CA ASP A 103 3.64 21.26 1.16
C ASP A 103 4.83 21.02 2.09
N PRO A 104 5.75 21.95 2.44
CA PRO A 104 6.89 21.58 3.29
C PRO A 104 6.53 21.24 4.74
N LYS A 105 5.25 21.34 5.15
CA LYS A 105 4.81 21.01 6.51
C LYS A 105 3.51 20.21 6.48
N TRP A 106 3.56 18.99 7.03
CA TRP A 106 2.41 18.10 7.13
C TRP A 106 2.04 17.79 8.58
N ARG A 107 0.84 17.25 8.75
CA ARG A 107 0.32 16.64 9.98
C ARG A 107 -0.32 15.31 9.60
N GLU A 108 -0.22 14.33 10.48
CA GLU A 108 -0.90 13.04 10.31
C GLU A 108 -2.33 13.14 10.87
N GLN A 109 -3.29 12.52 10.19
CA GLN A 109 -4.66 12.35 10.68
C GLN A 109 -5.16 10.94 10.46
N SER A 110 -5.94 10.43 11.40
CA SER A 110 -6.74 9.23 11.18
C SER A 110 -7.77 9.47 10.09
N VAL A 111 -7.90 8.50 9.18
CA VAL A 111 -8.89 8.49 8.11
C VAL A 111 -9.92 7.40 8.41
N ASP A 112 -11.17 7.65 8.05
CA ASP A 112 -12.21 6.63 8.11
C ASP A 112 -11.92 5.51 7.11
N TRP A 113 -11.89 4.26 7.59
CA TRP A 113 -11.52 3.11 6.76
C TRP A 113 -12.53 2.86 5.63
N GLY A 114 -13.83 3.01 5.92
CA GLY A 114 -14.89 2.83 4.92
C GLY A 114 -14.85 3.89 3.84
N ALA A 115 -14.55 5.14 4.21
CA ALA A 115 -14.35 6.23 3.26
C ALA A 115 -13.15 6.00 2.34
N LEU A 116 -12.04 5.45 2.86
CA LEU A 116 -10.90 5.07 2.04
C LEU A 116 -11.25 3.92 1.07
N GLU A 117 -11.91 2.88 1.55
CA GLU A 117 -12.40 1.78 0.71
C GLU A 117 -13.33 2.28 -0.40
N GLU A 118 -14.27 3.18 -0.05
CA GLU A 118 -15.16 3.80 -1.02
C GLU A 118 -14.40 4.69 -2.03
N GLN A 119 -13.38 5.42 -1.57
CA GLN A 119 -12.54 6.26 -2.42
C GLN A 119 -11.86 5.44 -3.52
N LEU A 120 -11.17 4.36 -3.16
CA LEU A 120 -10.50 3.47 -4.12
C LEU A 120 -11.51 2.81 -5.07
N ARG A 121 -12.70 2.42 -4.57
CA ARG A 121 -13.72 1.75 -5.38
C ARG A 121 -14.45 2.67 -6.35
N ILE A 122 -14.85 3.87 -5.93
CA ILE A 122 -15.71 4.76 -6.72
C ILE A 122 -14.91 5.58 -7.72
N TYR A 123 -13.73 6.05 -7.33
CA TYR A 123 -12.93 6.93 -8.17
C TYR A 123 -11.89 6.17 -9.00
N GLU A 124 -11.82 4.84 -8.85
CA GLU A 124 -10.80 4.00 -9.49
C GLU A 124 -9.37 4.54 -9.22
N GLU A 125 -9.20 5.23 -8.08
CA GLU A 125 -7.92 5.71 -7.60
C GLU A 125 -7.12 4.54 -7.02
N SER A 126 -5.80 4.64 -7.10
CA SER A 126 -4.89 3.66 -6.52
C SER A 126 -3.88 4.31 -5.59
N ILE A 127 -3.40 3.53 -4.61
CA ILE A 127 -2.26 3.93 -3.78
C ILE A 127 -0.99 3.34 -4.39
N ASP A 128 -0.07 4.21 -4.80
CA ASP A 128 1.29 3.85 -5.22
C ASP A 128 2.07 3.33 -4.00
N ILE A 129 2.58 2.11 -4.11
CA ILE A 129 3.17 1.40 -2.98
C ILE A 129 4.64 1.75 -2.82
N TYR A 130 4.99 2.26 -1.63
CA TYR A 130 6.39 2.54 -1.26
C TYR A 130 6.99 1.46 -0.37
N ASN A 131 6.22 0.95 0.58
CA ASN A 131 6.68 -0.11 1.46
C ASN A 131 5.51 -0.93 1.96
N VAL A 132 5.75 -2.24 2.11
CA VAL A 132 4.83 -3.15 2.78
C VAL A 132 5.66 -4.05 3.68
N GLU A 133 5.30 -4.07 4.95
CA GLU A 133 5.91 -4.94 5.94
C GLU A 133 4.84 -5.83 6.56
N LEU A 134 5.22 -7.07 6.79
CA LEU A 134 4.36 -8.11 7.30
C LEU A 134 5.06 -8.82 8.45
N ALA A 135 4.43 -8.85 9.61
CA ALA A 135 4.86 -9.66 10.74
C ALA A 135 3.88 -10.82 10.90
N ARG A 136 4.41 -12.02 11.11
CA ARG A 136 3.60 -13.24 11.28
C ARG A 136 4.07 -14.06 12.48
N ASP A 137 3.13 -14.76 13.09
CA ASP A 137 3.36 -15.94 13.91
C ASP A 137 2.33 -17.01 13.51
N SER A 138 2.31 -18.14 14.20
CA SER A 138 1.45 -19.28 13.90
C SER A 138 -0.05 -18.99 13.83
N ASP A 139 -0.54 -17.98 14.55
CA ASP A 139 -1.97 -17.64 14.65
C ASP A 139 -2.29 -16.15 14.51
N GLN A 140 -1.29 -15.32 14.18
CA GLN A 140 -1.45 -13.87 14.08
C GLN A 140 -0.64 -13.28 12.93
N VAL A 141 -1.21 -12.28 12.29
CA VAL A 141 -0.54 -11.46 11.28
C VAL A 141 -0.81 -9.98 11.52
N ALA A 142 0.21 -9.17 11.28
CA ALA A 142 0.09 -7.72 11.22
C ALA A 142 0.78 -7.20 9.97
N MET A 143 0.13 -6.31 9.24
CA MET A 143 0.69 -5.64 8.07
C MET A 143 0.70 -4.13 8.33
N LYS A 144 1.75 -3.43 7.87
CA LYS A 144 1.57 -2.06 7.42
C LYS A 144 2.03 -1.85 5.99
N LEU A 145 1.31 -0.95 5.36
CA LEU A 145 1.51 -0.49 4.00
C LEU A 145 1.66 1.03 4.06
N ASP A 146 2.75 1.51 3.47
CA ASP A 146 3.02 2.92 3.22
C ASP A 146 2.89 3.17 1.72
N GLY A 147 2.16 4.21 1.33
CA GLY A 147 2.01 4.55 -0.08
C GLY A 147 1.47 5.96 -0.30
N MET A 148 1.35 6.36 -1.56
CA MET A 148 0.90 7.68 -1.96
C MET A 148 -0.32 7.57 -2.86
N LEU A 149 -1.32 8.39 -2.62
CA LEU A 149 -2.47 8.53 -3.49
C LEU A 149 -2.54 9.97 -4.00
N TRP A 150 -2.77 10.12 -5.30
CA TRP A 150 -3.13 11.40 -5.88
C TRP A 150 -4.63 11.64 -5.71
N ASP A 151 -4.99 12.52 -4.79
CA ASP A 151 -6.37 12.93 -4.57
C ASP A 151 -6.73 13.97 -5.63
N GLU A 152 -7.46 13.53 -6.67
CA GLU A 152 -7.83 14.40 -7.78
C GLU A 152 -8.70 15.58 -7.34
N LYS A 153 -9.57 15.37 -6.34
CA LYS A 153 -10.49 16.41 -5.86
C LYS A 153 -9.74 17.46 -5.06
N ALA A 154 -8.78 17.03 -4.25
CA ALA A 154 -7.92 17.93 -3.50
C ALA A 154 -6.74 18.43 -4.34
N TYR A 155 -6.51 17.94 -5.55
CA TYR A 155 -5.34 18.28 -6.39
C TYR A 155 -4.03 18.18 -5.60
N ARG A 156 -3.83 17.06 -4.91
CA ARG A 156 -2.64 16.86 -4.06
C ARG A 156 -2.24 15.41 -3.96
N GLU A 157 -0.98 15.21 -3.62
CA GLU A 157 -0.48 13.94 -3.11
C GLU A 157 -0.80 13.82 -1.62
N ALA A 158 -1.36 12.69 -1.24
CA ALA A 158 -1.60 12.32 0.13
C ALA A 158 -0.87 11.01 0.44
N PHE A 159 0.05 11.05 1.39
CA PHE A 159 0.71 9.86 1.89
C PHE A 159 -0.23 9.12 2.83
N TYR A 160 -0.38 7.81 2.63
CA TYR A 160 -1.18 6.91 3.45
C TYR A 160 -0.30 5.89 4.17
N ARG A 161 -0.68 5.60 5.40
CA ARG A 161 -0.17 4.49 6.18
C ARG A 161 -1.33 3.65 6.69
N LEU A 162 -1.42 2.43 6.19
CA LEU A 162 -2.47 1.47 6.50
C LEU A 162 -1.93 0.39 7.41
N PHE A 163 -2.69 0.00 8.42
CA PHE A 163 -2.37 -1.09 9.34
C PHE A 163 -3.52 -2.09 9.36
N ILE A 164 -3.21 -3.38 9.32
CA ILE A 164 -4.17 -4.48 9.42
C ILE A 164 -3.65 -5.48 10.43
N ARG A 165 -4.50 -5.94 11.35
CA ARG A 165 -4.27 -7.12 12.18
C ARG A 165 -5.31 -8.18 11.90
N ALA A 166 -4.85 -9.40 11.72
CA ALA A 166 -5.69 -10.56 11.45
C ALA A 166 -5.06 -11.84 12.04
N ASN A 167 -5.73 -12.98 11.87
CA ASN A 167 -5.17 -14.27 12.29
C ASN A 167 -4.27 -14.86 11.21
N THR A 168 -4.68 -14.76 9.95
CA THR A 168 -3.95 -15.33 8.82
C THR A 168 -3.96 -14.37 7.63
N VAL A 169 -3.02 -14.59 6.71
CA VAL A 169 -2.97 -13.96 5.40
C VAL A 169 -2.72 -15.02 4.34
N GLN A 170 -3.44 -14.93 3.23
CA GLN A 170 -3.27 -15.74 2.03
C GLN A 170 -2.77 -14.87 0.89
N PHE A 171 -1.87 -15.41 0.06
CA PHE A 171 -1.34 -14.74 -1.13
C PHE A 171 -1.80 -15.50 -2.36
N SER A 172 -2.42 -14.81 -3.31
CA SER A 172 -2.85 -15.40 -4.56
C SER A 172 -2.79 -14.42 -5.72
N ASP A 173 -3.15 -14.87 -6.91
CA ASP A 173 -3.39 -14.00 -8.06
C ASP A 173 -4.79 -14.23 -8.67
N THR A 174 -5.20 -13.30 -9.54
CA THR A 174 -6.50 -13.36 -10.22
C THR A 174 -6.65 -14.53 -11.21
N ASN A 175 -5.57 -15.26 -11.51
CA ASN A 175 -5.57 -16.43 -12.39
C ASN A 175 -5.62 -17.75 -11.60
N GLY A 176 -5.76 -17.70 -10.27
CA GLY A 176 -5.81 -18.87 -9.40
C GLY A 176 -4.45 -19.41 -8.99
N GLY A 177 -3.38 -18.61 -9.14
CA GLY A 177 -2.11 -18.90 -8.49
C GLY A 177 -2.26 -18.71 -6.98
N ASP A 178 -1.80 -19.69 -6.19
CA ASP A 178 -1.73 -19.61 -4.73
C ASP A 178 -0.26 -19.68 -4.30
N TYR A 179 0.12 -18.85 -3.35
CA TYR A 179 1.49 -18.72 -2.88
C TYR A 179 1.57 -18.78 -1.35
N ASP A 180 2.61 -19.43 -0.84
CA ASP A 180 3.12 -19.09 0.48
C ASP A 180 3.93 -17.78 0.42
N LEU A 181 4.43 -17.31 1.56
CA LEU A 181 5.19 -16.06 1.59
C LEU A 181 6.49 -16.15 0.80
N ASP A 182 7.25 -17.23 0.98
CA ASP A 182 8.57 -17.37 0.37
C ASP A 182 8.42 -17.37 -1.15
N GLN A 183 7.42 -18.09 -1.66
CA GLN A 183 7.03 -18.08 -3.07
C GLN A 183 6.62 -16.69 -3.53
N PHE A 184 5.81 -15.98 -2.74
CA PHE A 184 5.38 -14.63 -3.08
C PHE A 184 6.54 -13.63 -3.13
N GLN A 185 7.49 -13.70 -2.20
CA GLN A 185 8.70 -12.87 -2.19
C GLN A 185 9.66 -13.24 -3.32
N GLU A 186 9.78 -14.53 -3.64
CA GLU A 186 10.61 -15.04 -4.73
C GLU A 186 10.15 -14.52 -6.10
N LEU A 187 8.84 -14.25 -6.27
CA LEU A 187 8.34 -13.61 -7.50
C LEU A 187 9.04 -12.26 -7.76
N GLY A 188 9.09 -11.39 -6.76
CA GLY A 188 9.80 -10.12 -6.84
C GLY A 188 11.33 -10.28 -6.83
N GLY A 189 11.83 -11.19 -5.99
CA GLY A 189 13.26 -11.47 -5.84
C GLY A 189 13.93 -11.86 -7.16
N ARG A 190 13.32 -12.75 -7.95
CA ARG A 190 13.86 -13.17 -9.25
C ARG A 190 13.96 -12.03 -10.25
N TYR A 191 12.99 -11.12 -10.26
CA TYR A 191 13.06 -9.92 -11.10
C TYR A 191 14.27 -9.09 -10.72
N TRP A 192 14.45 -8.81 -9.42
CA TRP A 192 15.55 -7.98 -8.94
C TRP A 192 16.92 -8.61 -9.12
N GLU A 193 17.03 -9.92 -8.93
CA GLU A 193 18.26 -10.64 -9.26
C GLU A 193 18.60 -10.54 -10.74
N ALA A 194 17.61 -10.73 -11.62
CA ALA A 194 17.81 -10.60 -13.06
C ALA A 194 18.16 -9.16 -13.46
N PHE A 195 17.53 -8.17 -12.82
CA PHE A 195 17.82 -6.76 -13.01
C PHE A 195 19.25 -6.41 -12.57
N GLY A 196 19.67 -6.86 -11.38
CA GLY A 196 21.03 -6.61 -10.86
C GLY A 196 22.15 -7.31 -11.66
N LYS A 197 21.84 -8.43 -12.33
CA LYS A 197 22.77 -9.12 -13.25
C LYS A 197 22.94 -8.38 -14.58
N ARG A 198 22.07 -7.42 -14.93
CA ARG A 198 22.22 -6.54 -16.09
C ARG A 198 23.18 -5.38 -15.72
N ALA A 199 24.48 -5.66 -15.70
CA ALA A 199 25.50 -4.62 -15.64
C ALA A 199 25.38 -3.63 -16.84
N PRO A 200 25.86 -2.37 -16.72
CA PRO A 200 25.56 -1.29 -17.68
C PRO A 200 26.40 -1.38 -18.97
N ASN A 201 26.26 -2.47 -19.72
CA ASN A 201 26.93 -2.64 -21.02
C ASN A 201 25.96 -2.57 -22.23
N ASP A 202 24.67 -2.37 -22.01
CA ASP A 202 23.67 -2.21 -23.08
C ASP A 202 23.24 -0.75 -23.27
N ALA A 203 24.20 0.17 -23.15
CA ALA A 203 24.09 1.55 -23.60
C ALA A 203 25.08 1.78 -24.75
N HIS A 204 24.77 1.22 -25.92
CA HIS A 204 25.37 1.56 -27.20
C HIS A 204 24.29 1.80 -28.25
#